data_AF-A0A8T0PIX8-F1
#
_entry.id   AF-A0A8T0PIX8-F1
#
_cell.length_a   1.000
_cell.length_b   1.000
_cell.length_c   1.000
_cell.angle_alpha   90.00
_cell.angle_beta   90.00
_cell.angle_gamma   90.00
#
_symmetry.space_group_name_H-M   'P 1'
#
loop_
_entity.id
_entity.type
_entity.pdbx_description
1 polymer ?
#
loop_
_entity_poly.entity_id
_entity_poly.type
_entity_poly.pdbx_seq_one_letter_code
_entity_poly.pdbx_strand_id
1 'polypeptide(L)'
;MHRMHVGEQSSWAAWVRQHTCLATLSGDLQGPHWESLRSLLPLYQAITTVTVGDGQATSFWQDVWLNDECLSDRFPALHSHCKRGDKSVAATLSDGL
;
A
#
# COMPACT_ATOMS: atom_id res chain seq x y z
N MET A 1 -0.49 -34.46 5.17
CA MET A 1 0.21 -34.62 3.87
C MET A 1 -0.02 -33.39 3.01
N HIS A 2 0.95 -32.48 2.94
CA HIS A 2 1.29 -31.54 1.83
C HIS A 2 2.09 -30.36 2.42
N ARG A 3 3.40 -30.54 2.63
CA ARG A 3 4.50 -30.22 1.71
C ARG A 3 4.63 -28.70 1.51
N MET A 4 5.61 -28.14 2.22
CA MET A 4 6.04 -26.74 2.20
C MET A 4 6.26 -26.21 0.77
N HIS A 5 5.76 -25.01 0.48
CA HIS A 5 6.33 -24.17 -0.55
C HIS A 5 7.23 -23.13 0.12
N VAL A 6 8.48 -23.53 0.33
CA VAL A 6 9.60 -22.57 0.34
C VAL A 6 10.06 -22.49 -1.10
N GLY A 7 9.73 -21.38 -1.73
CA GLY A 7 10.15 -20.95 -3.06
C GLY A 7 9.87 -19.45 -3.11
N GLU A 8 10.83 -18.67 -3.58
CA GLU A 8 10.99 -17.23 -3.32
C GLU A 8 9.76 -16.34 -3.58
N GLN A 9 8.70 -16.81 -4.24
CA GLN A 9 7.39 -16.15 -4.28
C GLN A 9 6.28 -17.20 -4.27
N SER A 10 5.50 -17.27 -3.19
CA SER A 10 4.29 -18.09 -3.13
C SER A 10 3.36 -17.74 -4.29
N SER A 11 2.76 -18.73 -4.95
CA SER A 11 1.77 -18.51 -6.02
C SER A 11 0.62 -17.62 -5.55
N TRP A 12 0.27 -17.73 -4.26
CA TRP A 12 -0.67 -16.84 -3.60
C TRP A 12 -0.14 -15.41 -3.47
N ALA A 13 1.13 -15.23 -3.08
CA ALA A 13 1.72 -13.89 -2.98
C ALA A 13 1.81 -13.19 -4.36
N ALA A 14 2.10 -13.95 -5.41
CA ALA A 14 2.06 -13.45 -6.78
C ALA A 14 0.64 -13.05 -7.20
N TRP A 15 -0.36 -13.87 -6.88
CA TRP A 15 -1.76 -13.55 -7.15
C TRP A 15 -2.22 -12.28 -6.41
N VAL A 16 -1.89 -12.15 -5.12
CA VAL A 16 -2.23 -10.95 -4.32
C VAL A 16 -1.61 -9.70 -4.94
N ARG A 17 -0.34 -9.74 -5.35
CA ARG A 17 0.35 -8.62 -6.02
C ARG A 17 -0.30 -8.21 -7.34
N GLN A 18 -0.95 -9.13 -8.04
CA GLN A 18 -1.62 -8.87 -9.33
C GLN A 18 -3.05 -8.35 -9.17
N HIS A 19 -3.76 -8.74 -8.11
CA HIS A 19 -5.19 -8.48 -7.94
C HIS A 19 -5.51 -7.49 -6.83
N THR A 20 -4.48 -6.97 -6.14
CA THR A 20 -4.61 -6.06 -5.00
C THR A 20 -3.58 -4.94 -5.09
N CYS A 21 -4.01 -3.71 -4.82
CA CYS A 21 -3.11 -2.62 -4.47
C CYS A 21 -2.56 -2.85 -3.06
N LEU A 22 -1.29 -3.27 -2.95
CA LEU A 22 -0.66 -3.53 -1.65
C LEU A 22 -0.51 -2.26 -0.80
N ALA A 23 -0.38 -1.09 -1.43
CA ALA A 23 -0.28 0.20 -0.75
C ALA A 23 -1.56 0.57 0.04
N THR A 24 -2.72 0.10 -0.41
CA THR A 24 -4.03 0.44 0.18
C THR A 24 -4.81 -0.78 0.66
N LEU A 25 -4.22 -1.98 0.51
CA LEU A 25 -4.87 -3.27 0.70
C LEU A 25 -6.25 -3.39 0.02
N SER A 26 -6.43 -2.66 -1.09
CA SER A 26 -7.69 -2.60 -1.85
C SER A 26 -7.61 -3.48 -3.09
N GLY A 27 -8.69 -4.16 -3.44
CA GLY A 27 -8.74 -5.10 -4.56
C GLY A 27 -9.63 -6.30 -4.23
N ASP A 28 -9.36 -7.43 -4.87
CA ASP A 28 -10.16 -8.66 -4.72
C ASP A 28 -9.81 -9.46 -3.45
N LEU A 29 -9.59 -8.75 -2.33
CA LEU A 29 -9.34 -9.35 -1.01
C LEU A 29 -10.61 -9.31 -0.16
N GLN A 30 -11.33 -10.42 -0.18
CA GLN A 30 -12.61 -10.58 0.53
C GLN A 30 -12.44 -11.44 1.79
N GLY A 31 -13.27 -11.14 2.81
CA GLY A 31 -13.36 -11.93 4.04
C GLY A 31 -12.84 -11.19 5.29
N PRO A 32 -13.22 -11.69 6.48
CA PRO A 32 -13.07 -10.97 7.75
C PRO A 32 -11.60 -10.71 8.13
N HIS A 33 -10.68 -11.58 7.70
CA HIS A 33 -9.24 -11.40 7.94
C HIS A 33 -8.71 -10.15 7.22
N TRP A 34 -9.09 -9.95 5.96
CA TRP A 34 -8.63 -8.80 5.18
C TRP A 34 -9.28 -7.49 5.59
N GLU A 35 -10.52 -7.54 6.04
CA GLU A 35 -11.19 -6.38 6.64
C GLU A 35 -10.48 -5.95 7.93
N SER A 36 -10.05 -6.92 8.75
CA SER A 36 -9.26 -6.66 9.95
C SER A 36 -7.88 -6.07 9.62
N LEU A 37 -7.21 -6.56 8.58
CA LEU A 37 -5.94 -5.99 8.13
C LEU A 37 -6.11 -4.58 7.56
N ARG A 38 -7.15 -4.33 6.78
CA ARG A 38 -7.49 -2.99 6.28
C ARG A 38 -7.82 -2.01 7.41
N SER A 39 -8.51 -2.45 8.45
CA SER A 39 -8.83 -1.57 9.59
C SER A 39 -7.60 -1.19 10.41
N LEU A 40 -6.56 -2.03 10.42
CA LEU A 40 -5.28 -1.75 11.06
C LEU A 40 -4.32 -0.94 10.19
N LEU A 41 -4.55 -0.86 8.87
CA LEU A 41 -3.63 -0.20 7.94
C LEU A 41 -3.30 1.25 8.34
N PRO A 42 -4.27 2.14 8.67
CA PRO A 42 -3.94 3.51 9.04
C PRO A 42 -3.01 3.59 10.27
N LEU A 43 -3.16 2.66 11.22
CA LEU A 43 -2.30 2.59 12.40
C LEU A 43 -0.87 2.20 12.01
N TYR A 44 -0.70 1.18 11.15
CA TYR A 44 0.63 0.80 10.66
C TYR A 44 1.30 1.95 9.90
N GLN A 45 0.55 2.66 9.06
CA GLN A 45 1.07 3.80 8.29
C GLN A 45 1.52 4.95 9.20
N ALA A 46 0.79 5.20 10.29
CA ALA A 46 1.12 6.25 11.24
C ALA A 46 2.36 5.94 12.11
N ILE A 47 2.67 4.67 12.36
CA ILE A 47 3.75 4.26 13.29
C ILE A 47 4.99 3.69 12.58
N THR A 48 4.99 3.59 11.25
CA THR A 48 6.11 3.03 10.50
C THR A 48 6.61 4.00 9.42
N THR A 49 7.92 3.97 9.19
CA THR A 49 8.58 4.66 8.08
C THR A 49 8.95 3.63 7.03
N VAL A 50 8.62 3.91 5.76
CA VAL A 50 8.79 2.99 4.65
C VAL A 50 9.94 3.46 3.76
N THR A 51 10.91 2.58 3.52
CA THR A 51 11.91 2.83 2.46
C THR A 51 11.32 2.45 1.11
N VAL A 52 11.31 3.38 0.17
CA VAL A 52 10.79 3.12 -1.18
C VAL A 52 11.73 2.18 -1.93
N GLY A 53 11.24 0.99 -2.27
CA GLY A 53 11.86 0.08 -3.23
C GLY A 53 11.39 0.37 -4.65
N ASP A 54 10.60 -0.54 -5.22
CA ASP A 54 9.94 -0.33 -6.52
C ASP A 54 8.70 0.57 -6.44
N GLY A 55 8.30 0.99 -5.22
CA GLY A 55 7.19 1.88 -4.96
C GLY A 55 5.80 1.27 -5.19
N GLN A 56 5.68 -0.02 -5.51
CA GLN A 56 4.39 -0.65 -5.81
C GLN A 56 3.54 -0.90 -4.56
N ALA A 57 4.20 -1.15 -3.42
CA ALA A 57 3.55 -1.44 -2.15
C ALA A 57 3.58 -0.27 -1.15
N THR A 58 4.02 0.91 -1.58
CA THR A 58 4.13 2.11 -0.73
C THR A 58 3.06 3.11 -1.13
N SER A 59 2.18 3.51 -0.21
CA SER A 59 1.20 4.56 -0.45
C SER A 59 1.89 5.91 -0.67
N PHE A 60 1.50 6.62 -1.72
CA PHE A 60 2.06 7.94 -1.99
C PHE A 60 1.68 8.95 -0.90
N TRP A 61 0.42 8.95 -0.46
CA TRP A 61 -0.09 9.96 0.46
C TRP A 61 0.00 9.56 1.92
N GLN A 62 -0.26 8.30 2.24
CA GLN A 62 -0.47 7.86 3.62
C GLN A 62 0.78 7.27 4.30
N ASP A 63 1.73 6.70 3.55
CA ASP A 63 2.95 6.15 4.15
C ASP A 63 3.96 7.27 4.45
N VAL A 64 4.71 7.13 5.54
CA VAL A 64 5.87 7.98 5.83
C VAL A 64 7.07 7.45 5.04
N TRP A 65 7.18 7.84 3.78
CA TRP A 65 8.29 7.42 2.91
C TRP A 65 9.21 8.58 2.49
N LEU A 66 8.84 9.81 2.85
CA LEU A 66 9.64 11.01 2.60
C LEU A 66 9.76 11.84 3.89
N ASN A 67 10.94 11.82 4.50
CA ASN A 67 11.23 12.44 5.80
C ASN A 67 10.41 11.82 6.95
N ASP A 68 9.86 12.65 7.84
CA ASP A 68 9.33 12.24 9.15
C ASP A 68 7.78 12.23 9.24
N GLU A 69 7.07 12.64 8.19
CA GLU A 69 5.60 12.67 8.16
C GLU A 69 5.07 12.24 6.79
N CYS A 70 3.80 11.82 6.74
CA CYS A 70 3.16 11.44 5.48
C CYS A 70 2.83 12.71 4.66
N LEU A 71 2.76 12.55 3.33
CA LEU A 71 2.53 13.70 2.45
C LEU A 71 1.12 14.30 2.63
N SER A 72 0.14 13.51 3.07
CA SER A 72 -1.22 14.01 3.29
C SER A 72 -1.27 15.03 4.43
N ASP A 73 -0.45 14.83 5.47
CA ASP A 73 -0.38 15.72 6.62
C ASP A 73 0.47 16.95 6.30
N ARG A 74 1.56 16.77 5.54
CA ARG A 74 2.44 17.87 5.13
C ARG A 74 1.81 18.81 4.10
N PHE A 75 1.00 18.29 3.18
CA PHE A 75 0.39 19.04 2.08
C PHE A 75 -1.13 18.80 1.99
N PRO A 76 -1.91 19.18 3.03
CA PRO A 76 -3.33 18.85 3.10
C PRO A 76 -4.15 19.51 1.99
N ALA A 77 -3.74 20.71 1.56
CA ALA A 77 -4.37 21.40 0.44
C ALA A 77 -4.12 20.69 -0.90
N LEU A 78 -2.94 20.10 -1.12
CA LEU A 78 -2.68 19.35 -2.35
C LEU A 78 -3.43 18.02 -2.33
N HIS A 79 -3.44 17.35 -1.18
CA HIS A 79 -4.18 16.10 -0.99
C HIS A 79 -5.68 16.27 -1.24
N SER A 80 -6.30 17.35 -0.78
CA SER A 80 -7.75 17.59 -0.98
C SER A 80 -8.16 17.82 -2.45
N HIS A 81 -7.22 18.23 -3.30
CA HIS A 81 -7.44 18.40 -4.74
C HIS A 81 -7.05 17.16 -5.56
N CYS A 82 -6.39 16.18 -4.93
CA CYS A 82 -5.99 14.93 -5.57
C CYS A 82 -7.24 14.08 -5.84
N LYS A 83 -7.51 13.79 -7.12
CA LYS A 83 -8.69 12.98 -7.51
C LYS A 83 -8.50 11.49 -7.25
N ARG A 84 -7.26 11.03 -7.10
CA ARG A 84 -6.90 9.62 -6.90
C ARG A 84 -5.87 9.49 -5.77
N GLY A 85 -6.30 9.79 -4.54
CA GLY A 85 -5.46 9.73 -3.33
C GLY A 85 -5.00 8.32 -2.94
N ASP A 86 -5.71 7.29 -3.43
CA ASP A 86 -5.45 5.88 -3.08
C ASP A 86 -4.52 5.22 -4.11
N LYS A 87 -3.31 5.75 -4.26
CA LYS A 87 -2.30 5.26 -5.21
C LYS A 87 -0.97 4.93 -4.54
N SER A 88 -0.27 3.97 -5.12
CA SER A 88 1.12 3.70 -4.78
C SER A 88 2.07 4.75 -5.36
N VAL A 89 3.29 4.86 -4.81
CA VAL A 89 4.34 5.74 -5.34
C VAL A 89 4.65 5.43 -6.81
N ALA A 90 4.74 4.16 -7.19
CA ALA A 90 4.99 3.73 -8.57
C ALA A 90 3.85 4.15 -9.52
N ALA A 91 2.60 4.00 -9.08
CA ALA A 91 1.44 4.40 -9.86
C ALA A 91 1.38 5.93 -10.03
N THR A 92 1.66 6.70 -8.98
CA THR A 92 1.72 8.17 -9.06
C THR A 92 2.84 8.66 -9.98
N LEU A 93 3.99 7.99 -9.97
CA LEU A 93 5.09 8.31 -10.88
C LEU A 93 4.72 8.09 -12.36
N SER A 94 3.88 7.08 -12.64
CA SER A 94 3.47 6.71 -14.00
C SER A 94 2.27 7.53 -14.50
N ASP A 95 1.27 7.74 -13.65
CA ASP A 95 -0.03 8.33 -13.99
C ASP A 95 -0.15 9.82 -13.61
N GLY A 96 0.74 10.32 -12.74
CA GLY A 96 0.55 11.59 -12.04
C GLY A 96 -0.40 11.50 -10.84
N LEU A 97 -0.55 12.65 -10.16
CA LEU A 97 -1.47 12.87 -9.02
C LEU A 97 -2.94 12.92 -9.45
#